data_AF-A0A1E7I0F7-F1
#
_entry.id   AF-A0A1E7I0F7-F1
#
_cell.length_a   1.000
_cell.length_b   1.000
_cell.length_c   1.000
_cell.angle_alpha   90.00
_cell.angle_beta   90.00
_cell.angle_gamma   90.00
#
_symmetry.space_group_name_H-M   'P 1'
#
loop_
_entity.id
_entity.type
_entity.pdbx_description
1 polymer ?
#
loop_
_entity_poly.entity_id
_entity_poly.type
_entity_poly.pdbx_seq_one_letter_code
_entity_poly.pdbx_strand_id
1 'polypeptide(L)'
;MRDRNKPSAYEYCLEGASENIETEVVHGWIFKDGKWVAHAWCEFADKVIDLTESTHSMSKFDYYQKFMVSDQRCKRYSRIEFFTLVGDEKHYGPYDKELFFAETSEEDPIDVIESGRNKEA
;
A
#
# COMPACT_ATOMS: atom_id res chain seq x y z
N MET A 1 17.44 6.41 -8.83
CA MET A 1 16.83 6.59 -10.17
C MET A 1 15.83 5.46 -10.33
N ARG A 2 14.50 5.72 -10.18
CA ARG A 2 13.49 4.68 -10.45
C ARG A 2 13.60 4.32 -11.93
N ASP A 3 13.70 3.03 -12.23
CA ASP A 3 13.70 2.52 -13.59
C ASP A 3 12.35 2.89 -14.21
N ARG A 4 12.34 3.80 -15.20
CA ARG A 4 11.13 4.47 -15.70
C ARG A 4 10.12 3.51 -16.36
N ASN A 5 10.50 2.24 -16.51
CA ASN A 5 9.74 1.19 -17.17
C ASN A 5 9.09 0.18 -16.21
N LYS A 6 9.31 0.29 -14.89
CA LYS A 6 8.66 -0.61 -13.92
C LYS A 6 7.44 0.06 -13.29
N PRO A 7 6.26 -0.57 -13.33
CA PRO A 7 5.09 -0.10 -12.60
C PRO A 7 5.39 0.15 -11.12
N SER A 8 4.71 1.14 -10.55
CA SER A 8 4.65 1.34 -9.11
C SER A 8 3.85 0.24 -8.41
N ALA A 9 4.01 0.12 -7.09
CA ALA A 9 3.21 -0.81 -6.28
C ALA A 9 1.69 -0.58 -6.45
N TYR A 10 1.28 0.68 -6.56
CA TYR A 10 -0.11 1.08 -6.79
C TYR A 10 -0.61 0.60 -8.16
N GLU A 11 0.19 0.73 -9.21
CA GLU A 11 -0.15 0.23 -10.55
C GLU A 11 -0.22 -1.30 -10.57
N TYR A 12 0.68 -2.00 -9.88
CA TYR A 12 0.65 -3.45 -9.78
C TYR A 12 -0.61 -4.00 -9.10
N CYS A 13 -1.25 -3.23 -8.22
CA CYS A 13 -2.52 -3.64 -7.61
C CYS A 13 -3.64 -3.80 -8.65
N LEU A 14 -3.52 -3.16 -9.83
CA LEU A 14 -4.46 -3.35 -10.93
C LEU A 14 -4.51 -4.81 -11.38
N GLU A 15 -3.36 -5.46 -11.51
CA GLU A 15 -3.26 -6.86 -11.94
C GLU A 15 -3.94 -7.76 -10.90
N GLY A 16 -3.51 -7.69 -9.63
CA GLY A 16 -4.06 -8.50 -8.56
C GLY A 16 -5.56 -8.29 -8.31
N ALA A 17 -6.05 -7.05 -8.40
CA ALA A 17 -7.46 -6.74 -8.29
C ALA A 17 -8.27 -7.18 -9.52
N SER A 18 -7.66 -7.26 -10.70
CA SER A 18 -8.36 -7.68 -11.91
C SER A 18 -8.60 -9.19 -11.96
N GLU A 19 -7.71 -9.99 -11.40
CA GLU A 19 -7.70 -11.45 -11.51
C GLU A 19 -8.56 -12.18 -10.46
N ASN A 20 -8.83 -11.54 -9.32
CA ASN A 20 -9.59 -12.15 -8.24
C ASN A 20 -10.64 -11.19 -7.67
N ILE A 21 -11.90 -11.64 -7.68
CA ILE A 21 -13.07 -10.86 -7.26
C ILE A 21 -13.16 -10.67 -5.73
N GLU A 22 -12.51 -11.53 -4.96
CA GLU A 22 -12.50 -11.51 -3.49
C GLU A 22 -11.32 -10.70 -2.92
N THR A 23 -10.51 -10.11 -3.80
CA THR A 23 -9.32 -9.34 -3.40
C THR A 23 -9.71 -7.98 -2.82
N GLU A 24 -9.03 -7.61 -1.74
CA GLU A 24 -8.95 -6.24 -1.26
C GLU A 24 -7.64 -5.59 -1.74
N VAL A 25 -7.70 -4.33 -2.14
CA VAL A 25 -6.50 -3.51 -2.38
C VAL A 25 -6.16 -2.79 -1.10
N VAL A 26 -4.91 -2.89 -0.68
CA VAL A 26 -4.41 -2.26 0.53
C VAL A 26 -3.37 -1.22 0.15
N HIS A 27 -3.60 0.01 0.60
CA HIS A 27 -2.55 1.01 0.69
C HIS A 27 -2.04 0.98 2.13
N GLY A 28 -0.72 1.03 2.33
CA GLY A 28 -0.18 0.94 3.67
C GLY A 28 1.27 1.39 3.79
N TRP A 29 1.68 1.68 5.01
CA TRP A 29 3.08 1.90 5.33
C TRP A 29 3.77 0.57 5.64
N ILE A 30 4.87 0.29 4.95
CA ILE A 30 5.75 -0.84 5.22
C ILE A 30 7.11 -0.35 5.70
N PHE A 31 7.74 -1.08 6.62
CA PHE A 31 9.12 -0.82 7.01
C PHE A 31 10.07 -1.63 6.13
N LYS A 32 10.88 -0.95 5.32
CA LYS A 32 11.79 -1.56 4.35
C LYS A 32 13.07 -0.75 4.22
N ASP A 33 14.20 -1.43 4.21
CA ASP A 33 15.53 -0.82 4.05
C ASP A 33 15.81 0.32 5.06
N GLY A 34 15.34 0.15 6.30
CA GLY A 34 15.57 1.08 7.41
C GLY A 34 14.64 2.29 7.48
N LYS A 35 13.62 2.37 6.63
CA LYS A 35 12.64 3.47 6.62
C LYS A 35 11.22 2.99 6.35
N TRP A 36 10.25 3.83 6.66
CA TRP A 36 8.86 3.62 6.28
C TRP A 36 8.63 4.05 4.84
N VAL A 37 7.91 3.24 4.08
CA VAL A 37 7.59 3.47 2.67
C VAL A 37 6.09 3.31 2.45
N ALA A 38 5.46 4.31 1.83
CA ALA A 38 4.07 4.23 1.42
C ALA A 38 3.96 3.30 0.21
N HIS A 39 3.17 2.24 0.36
CA HIS A 39 3.17 1.10 -0.54
C HIS A 39 1.75 0.60 -0.79
N ALA A 40 1.61 -0.33 -1.73
CA ALA A 40 0.33 -0.96 -2.03
C ALA A 40 0.50 -2.43 -2.40
N TRP A 41 -0.48 -3.24 -2.01
CA TRP A 41 -0.55 -4.67 -2.34
C TRP A 41 -2.00 -5.13 -2.34
N CYS A 42 -2.22 -6.37 -2.79
CA CYS A 42 -3.52 -7.02 -2.78
C CYS A 42 -3.58 -8.09 -1.68
N GLU A 43 -4.75 -8.29 -1.06
CA GLU A 43 -5.00 -9.32 -0.06
C GLU A 43 -6.19 -10.18 -0.43
N PHE A 44 -6.08 -11.48 -0.19
CA PHE A 44 -7.22 -12.39 -0.23
C PHE A 44 -7.00 -13.52 0.79
N ALA A 45 -8.02 -13.82 1.59
CA ALA A 45 -7.92 -14.80 2.69
C ALA A 45 -6.66 -14.57 3.57
N ASP A 46 -5.80 -15.58 3.71
CA ASP A 46 -4.55 -15.54 4.46
C ASP A 46 -3.33 -15.19 3.58
N LYS A 47 -3.54 -14.60 2.40
CA LYS A 47 -2.51 -14.33 1.39
C LYS A 47 -2.37 -12.86 1.03
N VAL A 48 -1.15 -12.51 0.64
CA VAL A 48 -0.76 -11.21 0.08
C VAL A 48 -0.23 -11.42 -1.33
N ILE A 49 -0.63 -10.57 -2.28
CA ILE A 49 -0.05 -10.43 -3.60
C ILE A 49 0.63 -9.06 -3.66
N ASP A 50 1.96 -9.06 -3.59
CA ASP A 50 2.78 -7.88 -3.82
C ASP A 50 3.76 -8.18 -4.95
N LEU A 51 3.43 -7.72 -6.15
CA LEU A 51 4.21 -7.95 -7.38
C LEU A 51 5.53 -7.18 -7.41
N THR A 52 5.76 -6.26 -6.46
CA THR A 52 7.09 -5.64 -6.30
C THR A 52 8.06 -6.54 -5.54
N GLU A 53 7.54 -7.51 -4.77
CA GLU A 53 8.32 -8.45 -3.96
C GLU A 53 8.37 -9.86 -4.58
N SER A 54 7.29 -10.32 -5.19
CA SER A 54 7.14 -11.70 -5.67
C SER A 54 6.09 -11.81 -6.77
N THR A 55 6.33 -12.68 -7.75
CA THR A 55 5.33 -13.06 -8.77
C THR A 55 4.30 -14.08 -8.28
N HIS A 56 4.41 -14.51 -7.02
CA HIS A 56 3.49 -15.45 -6.37
C HIS A 56 2.95 -14.89 -5.07
N SER A 57 1.74 -15.31 -4.70
CA SER A 57 1.15 -14.96 -3.41
C SER A 57 2.00 -15.45 -2.24
N MET A 58 2.06 -14.63 -1.19
CA MET A 58 2.80 -14.89 0.05
C MET A 58 1.85 -15.08 1.23
N SER A 59 2.33 -15.72 2.29
CA SER A 59 1.64 -15.76 3.58
C SER A 59 1.45 -14.34 4.12
N LYS A 60 0.20 -13.97 4.45
CA LYS A 60 -0.11 -12.65 5.02
C LYS A 60 0.59 -12.43 6.34
N PHE A 61 0.64 -13.45 7.20
CA PHE A 61 1.34 -13.37 8.48
C PHE A 61 2.83 -13.06 8.31
N ASP A 62 3.51 -13.82 7.44
CA ASP A 62 4.95 -13.64 7.22
C ASP A 62 5.26 -12.29 6.55
N TYR A 63 4.42 -11.86 5.61
CA TYR A 63 4.53 -10.54 4.98
C TYR A 63 4.39 -9.43 6.02
N TYR A 64 3.37 -9.51 6.87
CA TYR A 64 3.12 -8.49 7.91
C TYR A 64 4.26 -8.43 8.91
N GLN A 65 4.78 -9.58 9.34
CA GLN A 65 5.91 -9.65 10.24
C GLN A 65 7.19 -9.10 9.60
N LYS A 66 7.46 -9.45 8.33
CA LYS A 66 8.64 -8.98 7.58
C LYS A 66 8.65 -7.46 7.42
N PHE A 67 7.48 -6.87 7.14
CA PHE A 67 7.34 -5.46 6.77
C PHE A 67 6.73 -4.57 7.85
N MET A 68 6.58 -5.10 9.07
CA MET A 68 5.99 -4.39 10.21
C MET A 68 4.61 -3.79 9.90
N VAL A 69 3.81 -4.49 9.10
CA VAL A 69 2.47 -4.05 8.74
C VAL A 69 1.53 -4.18 9.93
N SER A 70 0.67 -3.18 10.10
CA SER A 70 -0.38 -3.16 11.11
C SER A 70 -1.64 -2.51 10.55
N ASP A 71 -2.80 -2.82 11.10
CA ASP A 71 -4.08 -2.25 10.64
C ASP A 71 -4.13 -0.73 10.71
N GLN A 72 -3.53 -0.11 11.73
CA GLN A 72 -3.49 1.35 11.89
C GLN A 72 -2.70 2.05 10.77
N ARG A 73 -1.77 1.34 10.13
CA ARG A 73 -0.93 1.83 9.04
C ARG A 73 -1.50 1.56 7.66
N CYS A 74 -2.72 1.02 7.58
CA CYS A 74 -3.33 0.55 6.33
C CYS A 74 -4.68 1.21 6.07
N LYS A 75 -4.98 1.38 4.78
CA LYS A 75 -6.32 1.62 4.27
C LYS A 75 -6.66 0.54 3.25
N ARG A 76 -7.80 -0.11 3.46
CA ARG A 76 -8.30 -1.19 2.59
C ARG A 76 -9.45 -0.70 1.75
N TYR A 77 -9.48 -1.16 0.52
CA TYR A 77 -10.52 -0.90 -0.45
C TYR A 77 -10.96 -2.25 -0.99
N SER A 78 -12.27 -2.49 -1.02
CA SER A 78 -12.77 -3.59 -1.85
C SER A 78 -12.35 -3.37 -3.30
N ARG A 79 -12.30 -4.45 -4.09
CA ARG A 79 -12.05 -4.38 -5.53
C ARG A 79 -12.90 -3.32 -6.24
N ILE A 80 -14.20 -3.28 -5.95
CA ILE A 80 -15.13 -2.35 -6.60
C ILE A 80 -14.78 -0.89 -6.24
N GLU A 81 -14.56 -0.61 -4.96
CA GLU A 81 -14.18 0.72 -4.50
C GLU A 81 -12.86 1.18 -5.14
N PHE A 82 -11.87 0.30 -5.23
CA PHE A 82 -10.60 0.61 -5.89
C PHE A 82 -10.81 1.02 -7.35
N PHE A 83 -11.53 0.22 -8.15
CA PHE A 83 -11.77 0.56 -9.56
C PHE A 83 -12.60 1.83 -9.75
N THR A 84 -13.56 2.09 -8.86
CA THR A 84 -14.29 3.36 -8.83
C THR A 84 -13.34 4.52 -8.57
N LEU A 85 -12.48 4.43 -7.56
CA LEU A 85 -11.48 5.47 -7.24
C LEU A 85 -10.48 5.70 -8.38
N VAL A 86 -9.98 4.65 -9.04
CA VAL A 86 -9.15 4.79 -10.24
C VAL A 86 -9.90 5.53 -11.35
N GLY A 87 -11.17 5.19 -11.54
CA GLY A 87 -12.05 5.82 -12.53
C GLY A 87 -12.28 7.30 -12.26
N ASP A 88 -12.47 7.68 -10.99
CA ASP A 88 -12.81 9.04 -10.59
C ASP A 88 -11.56 9.93 -10.45
N GLU A 89 -10.54 9.46 -9.73
CA GLU A 89 -9.31 10.21 -9.40
C GLU A 89 -8.25 10.18 -10.51
N LYS A 90 -8.42 9.29 -11.51
CA LYS A 90 -7.48 9.09 -12.62
C LYS A 90 -6.04 8.71 -12.20
N HIS A 91 -5.87 8.18 -10.99
CA HIS A 91 -4.61 7.63 -10.48
C HIS A 91 -4.85 6.41 -9.58
N TYR A 92 -3.81 5.61 -9.33
CA TYR A 92 -3.92 4.34 -8.58
C TYR A 92 -3.72 4.46 -7.06
N GLY A 93 -3.28 5.64 -6.58
CA GLY A 93 -3.14 5.91 -5.16
C GLY A 93 -1.86 6.69 -4.83
N PRO A 94 -1.56 6.87 -3.53
CA PRO A 94 -2.46 6.59 -2.41
C PRO A 94 -3.66 7.56 -2.40
N TYR A 95 -4.83 7.11 -1.91
CA TYR A 95 -6.05 7.95 -1.87
C TYR A 95 -6.22 8.70 -0.54
N ASP A 96 -5.86 8.06 0.58
CA ASP A 96 -5.89 8.70 1.91
C ASP A 96 -4.64 9.57 2.11
N LYS A 97 -4.72 10.85 1.75
CA LYS A 97 -3.57 11.76 1.78
C LYS A 97 -3.13 12.14 3.19
N GLU A 98 -4.00 12.01 4.18
CA GLU A 98 -3.65 12.29 5.58
C GLU A 98 -2.80 11.15 6.16
N LEU A 99 -3.20 9.91 5.89
CA LEU A 99 -2.43 8.73 6.28
C LEU A 99 -1.14 8.59 5.46
N PHE A 100 -1.20 8.82 4.15
CA PHE A 100 -0.08 8.70 3.21
C PHE A 100 0.46 10.06 2.80
N PHE A 101 0.91 10.83 3.79
CA PHE A 101 1.38 12.21 3.65
C PHE A 101 2.70 12.36 2.87
N ALA A 102 3.47 11.28 2.71
CA ALA A 102 4.74 11.25 1.98
C ALA A 102 4.97 9.88 1.32
N GLU A 103 5.93 9.80 0.40
CA GLU A 103 6.34 8.49 -0.16
C GLU A 103 7.18 7.67 0.84
N THR A 104 7.94 8.34 1.71
CA THR A 104 8.79 7.71 2.72
C THR A 104 8.82 8.54 4.01
N SER A 105 9.08 7.88 5.14
CA SER A 105 9.29 8.52 6.44
C SER A 105 10.42 7.81 7.21
N GLU A 106 11.31 8.58 7.84
CA GLU A 106 12.36 8.05 8.73
C GLU A 106 11.80 7.68 10.11
N GLU A 107 10.74 8.38 10.53
CA GLU A 107 10.00 8.12 11.77
C GLU A 107 8.73 7.31 11.49
N ASP A 108 8.16 6.68 12.53
CA ASP A 108 6.90 5.97 12.39
C ASP A 108 5.78 6.90 11.90
N PRO A 109 5.12 6.61 10.76
CA PRO A 109 4.07 7.45 10.22
C PRO A 109 2.93 7.74 11.19
N ILE A 110 2.62 6.79 12.09
CA ILE A 110 1.57 6.98 13.10
C ILE A 110 2.02 8.00 14.14
N ASP A 111 3.26 7.90 14.64
CA ASP A 111 3.82 8.88 15.59
C ASP A 111 3.89 10.29 14.96
N VAL A 112 4.21 10.38 13.66
CA VAL A 112 4.24 11.66 12.92
C VAL A 112 2.83 12.27 12.85
N ILE A 113 1.81 11.46 12.55
CA ILE A 113 0.41 11.90 12.49
C ILE A 113 -0.08 12.34 13.88
N GLU A 114 0.15 11.53 14.91
CA GLU A 114 -0.29 11.80 16.28
C GLU A 114 0.40 13.04 16.89
N SER A 115 1.67 13.25 16.57
CA SER A 115 2.41 14.45 16.99
C SER A 115 1.97 15.74 16.29
N GLY A 116 1.11 15.66 15.26
CA GLY A 116 0.62 16.81 14.51
C GLY A 116 1.63 17.45 13.56
N ARG A 117 2.83 16.86 13.41
CA ARG A 117 3.93 17.39 12.57
C ARG A 117 3.60 17.41 11.08
N ASN A 118 2.60 16.66 10.62
CA ASN A 118 2.12 16.69 9.24
C ASN A 118 1.35 17.96 8.84
N LYS A 119 1.02 18.85 9.79
CA LYS A 119 0.21 20.05 9.51
C LYS A 119 1.05 21.30 9.14
N GLU A 120 2.37 21.18 9.08
CA GLU A 120 3.28 22.33 8.89
C GLU A 120 4.10 22.28 7.58
N ALA A 121 3.78 21.39 6.64
CA ALA A 121 4.45 21.26 5.35
C ALA A 121 3.68 21.91 4.19
#